data_AF-A0A511DG83-F1
#
_entry.id   AF-A0A511DG83-F1
#
_cell.length_a   1.000
_cell.length_b   1.000
_cell.length_c   1.000
_cell.angle_alpha   90.00
_cell.angle_beta   90.00
_cell.angle_gamma   90.00
#
_symmetry.space_group_name_H-M   'P 1'
#
loop_
_entity.id
_entity.type
_entity.pdbx_description
1 polymer ?
#
loop_
_entity_poly.entity_id
_entity_poly.type
_entity_poly.pdbx_seq_one_letter_code
_entity_poly.pdbx_strand_id
1 'polypeptide(L)'
;MTRALPVEPGRRVLLVEDDPGDAFLVEELLSEVGPEVELSVSGSLVDVLEHRLFASADCILLDLNTPGTTGGLDGLRRLLTADPGAAVCVLTGLDDEHLGIAAVGIGAQDYLVKGKADGPVLIRAIRYAIERRRAEAGLVRLREEQLAAAESVRLERGLMPTPLLSGSGVAARTFYRSGRTRSVIGGDFFDAVLDPSGTVHAIVGDVCGHGPDEAALGALLRVSWRALVLAGVAERQLLPKLQEVLVSERHDPRLFTTVCTLAITPHGAGGAGRGLVRLAGHPPPVLLGPPPRTEPPTVGLPLGIDANAEWAPREIVLDPGWSLLLYTDGLIEGRGRGGDEPLWEEGLLTLLGENAATPLDTLPGKLVELVEEINGGPLADDVAILLLSDEGPA
;
A
#
# COMPACT_ATOMS: atom_id res chain seq x y z
N MET A 1 -11.99 -7.29 -43.56
CA MET A 1 -12.61 -8.13 -42.52
C MET A 1 -13.22 -7.20 -41.49
N THR A 2 -14.54 -7.03 -41.51
CA THR A 2 -15.28 -6.15 -40.61
C THR A 2 -15.45 -6.87 -39.28
N ARG A 3 -14.75 -6.42 -38.23
CA ARG A 3 -14.86 -6.97 -36.88
C ARG A 3 -16.23 -6.56 -36.34
N ALA A 4 -17.13 -7.53 -36.15
CA ALA A 4 -18.40 -7.30 -35.48
C ALA A 4 -18.12 -6.76 -34.07
N LEU A 5 -18.61 -5.55 -33.77
CA LEU A 5 -18.60 -5.02 -32.42
C LEU A 5 -19.56 -5.87 -31.56
N PRO A 6 -19.20 -6.20 -30.31
CA PRO A 6 -20.12 -6.89 -29.42
C PRO A 6 -21.38 -6.04 -29.24
N VAL A 7 -22.56 -6.67 -29.34
CA VAL A 7 -23.84 -6.03 -29.02
C VAL A 7 -23.85 -5.78 -27.52
N GLU A 8 -23.80 -4.52 -27.09
CA GLU A 8 -23.93 -4.18 -25.67
C GLU A 8 -25.33 -4.61 -25.17
N PRO A 9 -25.44 -5.19 -23.96
CA PRO A 9 -26.75 -5.42 -23.36
C PRO A 9 -27.52 -4.10 -23.25
N GLY A 10 -28.85 -4.16 -23.40
CA GLY A 10 -29.71 -2.98 -23.29
C GLY A 10 -29.53 -2.29 -21.92
N ARG A 11 -29.54 -0.95 -21.92
CA ARG A 11 -29.44 -0.12 -20.71
C ARG A 11 -30.75 -0.20 -19.95
N ARG A 12 -30.71 -0.55 -18.67
CA ARG A 12 -31.91 -0.62 -17.82
C ARG A 12 -32.25 0.79 -17.36
N VAL A 13 -33.43 1.26 -17.71
CA VAL A 13 -33.91 2.60 -17.36
C VAL A 13 -35.14 2.47 -16.49
N LEU A 14 -35.15 3.19 -15.37
CA LEU A 14 -36.32 3.31 -14.50
C LEU A 14 -36.98 4.66 -14.75
N LEU A 15 -38.20 4.65 -15.23
CA LEU A 15 -39.05 5.83 -15.31
C LEU A 15 -39.92 5.93 -14.06
N VAL A 16 -39.88 7.07 -13.40
CA VAL A 16 -40.74 7.41 -12.27
C VAL A 16 -41.72 8.49 -12.72
N GLU A 17 -42.93 8.08 -13.05
CA GLU A 17 -43.98 8.90 -13.68
C GLU A 17 -45.36 8.34 -13.30
N ASP A 18 -46.20 9.17 -12.68
CA ASP A 18 -47.52 8.77 -12.20
C ASP A 18 -48.63 8.97 -13.25
N ASP A 19 -48.44 9.89 -14.21
CA ASP A 19 -49.38 10.07 -15.30
C ASP A 19 -49.19 8.97 -16.36
N PRO A 20 -50.21 8.11 -16.58
CA PRO A 20 -50.08 6.99 -17.51
C PRO A 20 -49.96 7.44 -18.97
N GLY A 21 -50.38 8.66 -19.32
CA GLY A 21 -50.24 9.22 -20.65
C GLY A 21 -48.80 9.68 -20.92
N ASP A 22 -48.21 10.42 -20.00
CA ASP A 22 -46.80 10.82 -20.07
C ASP A 22 -45.86 9.60 -20.03
N ALA A 23 -46.17 8.60 -19.19
CA ALA A 23 -45.43 7.34 -19.16
C ALA A 23 -45.48 6.60 -20.50
N PHE A 24 -46.68 6.49 -21.09
CA PHE A 24 -46.87 5.86 -22.40
C PHE A 24 -46.10 6.60 -23.50
N LEU A 25 -46.09 7.94 -23.48
CA LEU A 25 -45.36 8.73 -24.47
C LEU A 25 -43.85 8.49 -24.38
N VAL A 26 -43.28 8.43 -23.18
CA VAL A 26 -41.85 8.12 -22.98
C VAL A 26 -41.52 6.70 -23.46
N GLU A 27 -42.40 5.74 -23.20
CA GLU A 27 -42.27 4.36 -23.68
C GLU A 27 -42.27 4.30 -25.23
N GLU A 28 -43.20 4.99 -25.88
CA GLU A 28 -43.28 5.09 -27.35
C GLU A 28 -42.00 5.70 -27.93
N LEU A 29 -41.57 6.87 -27.42
CA LEU A 29 -40.36 7.56 -27.87
C LEU A 29 -39.09 6.72 -27.75
N LEU A 30 -38.95 5.91 -26.69
CA LEU A 30 -37.82 5.01 -26.52
C LEU A 30 -37.91 3.78 -27.45
N SER A 31 -39.12 3.27 -27.70
CA SER A 31 -39.34 2.13 -28.59
C SER A 31 -39.00 2.40 -30.06
N GLU A 32 -39.18 3.64 -30.53
CA GLU A 32 -38.94 4.04 -31.92
C GLU A 32 -37.45 4.05 -32.32
N VAL A 33 -36.55 4.22 -31.36
CA VAL A 33 -35.12 4.45 -31.63
C VAL A 33 -34.28 3.16 -31.50
N GLY A 34 -34.83 2.10 -30.91
CA GLY A 34 -34.29 0.73 -30.97
C GLY A 34 -34.16 0.00 -29.61
N PRO A 35 -33.77 -1.29 -29.61
CA PRO A 35 -33.77 -2.17 -28.43
C PRO A 35 -32.64 -1.89 -27.42
N GLU A 36 -32.03 -0.71 -27.45
CA GLU A 36 -30.89 -0.34 -26.60
C GLU A 36 -31.30 0.00 -25.15
N VAL A 37 -32.61 0.07 -24.85
CA VAL A 37 -33.14 0.45 -23.54
C VAL A 37 -34.19 -0.56 -23.07
N GLU A 38 -34.01 -1.09 -21.87
CA GLU A 38 -35.02 -1.86 -21.14
C GLU A 38 -35.69 -0.92 -20.14
N LEU A 39 -36.93 -0.51 -20.44
CA LEU A 39 -37.67 0.44 -19.63
C LEU A 39 -38.50 -0.29 -18.55
N SER A 40 -38.37 0.15 -17.31
CA SER A 40 -39.26 -0.19 -16.21
C SER A 40 -39.96 1.09 -15.74
N VAL A 41 -41.26 1.02 -15.46
CA VAL A 41 -42.06 2.19 -15.06
C VAL A 41 -42.59 2.00 -13.65
N SER A 42 -42.52 3.06 -12.84
CA SER A 42 -43.14 3.13 -11.53
C SER A 42 -43.90 4.45 -11.37
N GLY A 43 -45.16 4.36 -10.93
CA GLY A 43 -46.00 5.54 -10.68
C GLY A 43 -45.78 6.22 -9.32
N SER A 44 -44.84 5.73 -8.51
CA SER A 44 -44.64 6.20 -7.14
C SER A 44 -43.15 6.22 -6.80
N LEU A 45 -42.60 7.41 -6.58
CA LEU A 45 -41.24 7.53 -6.06
C LEU A 45 -41.09 6.90 -4.67
N VAL A 46 -42.16 6.89 -3.87
CA VAL A 46 -42.17 6.25 -2.55
C VAL A 46 -41.89 4.75 -2.69
N ASP A 47 -42.57 4.08 -3.63
CA ASP A 47 -42.40 2.64 -3.88
C ASP A 47 -41.00 2.35 -4.42
N VAL A 48 -40.48 3.21 -5.30
CA VAL A 48 -39.10 3.12 -5.81
C VAL A 48 -38.09 3.18 -4.67
N LEU A 49 -38.30 4.05 -3.68
CA LEU A 49 -37.42 4.19 -2.52
C LEU A 49 -37.55 3.02 -1.54
N GLU A 50 -38.77 2.61 -1.20
CA GLU A 50 -39.05 1.53 -0.25
C GLU A 50 -38.56 0.17 -0.77
N HIS A 51 -38.80 -0.11 -2.04
CA HIS A 51 -38.41 -1.37 -2.68
C HIS A 51 -37.05 -1.31 -3.38
N ARG A 52 -36.36 -0.16 -3.33
CA ARG A 52 -35.05 0.08 -3.95
C ARG A 52 -34.99 -0.31 -5.43
N LEU A 53 -36.02 0.04 -6.19
CA LEU A 53 -36.13 -0.32 -7.61
C LEU A 53 -35.03 0.32 -8.46
N PHE A 54 -34.38 1.38 -7.96
CA PHE A 54 -33.23 2.02 -8.58
C PHE A 54 -31.95 1.16 -8.58
N ALA A 55 -31.82 0.15 -7.71
CA ALA A 55 -30.57 -0.61 -7.55
C ALA A 55 -30.16 -1.41 -8.80
N SER A 56 -31.12 -1.72 -9.68
CA SER A 56 -30.90 -2.41 -10.95
C SER A 56 -30.93 -1.48 -12.16
N ALA A 57 -31.19 -0.18 -11.97
CA ALA A 57 -31.28 0.77 -13.07
C ALA A 57 -29.90 1.36 -13.39
N ASP A 58 -29.57 1.47 -14.67
CA ASP A 58 -28.40 2.20 -15.14
C ASP A 58 -28.66 3.72 -15.17
N CYS A 59 -29.91 4.12 -15.41
CA CYS A 59 -30.37 5.52 -15.38
C CYS A 59 -31.81 5.61 -14.86
N ILE A 60 -32.13 6.71 -14.20
CA ILE A 60 -33.47 7.02 -13.70
C ILE A 60 -33.98 8.25 -14.42
N LEU A 61 -35.12 8.13 -15.09
CA LEU A 61 -35.90 9.25 -15.57
C LEU A 61 -36.91 9.61 -14.48
N LEU A 62 -36.78 10.80 -13.89
CA LEU A 62 -37.62 11.21 -12.76
C LEU A 62 -38.51 12.38 -13.16
N ASP A 63 -39.82 12.20 -13.14
CA ASP A 63 -40.74 13.34 -13.16
C ASP A 63 -40.81 14.01 -11.78
N LEU A 64 -40.75 15.34 -11.77
CA LEU A 64 -40.78 16.15 -10.56
C LEU A 64 -42.19 16.40 -10.02
N ASN A 65 -43.23 16.07 -10.78
CA ASN A 65 -44.63 16.27 -10.39
C ASN A 65 -45.29 15.05 -9.73
N THR A 66 -44.49 14.05 -9.36
CA THR A 66 -45.00 12.78 -8.81
C THR A 66 -45.63 12.92 -7.41
N PRO A 67 -46.81 12.30 -7.16
CA PRO A 67 -47.50 12.28 -5.88
C PRO A 67 -46.64 11.71 -4.75
N GLY A 68 -46.85 12.21 -3.52
CA GLY A 68 -46.14 11.72 -2.33
C GLY A 68 -44.77 12.38 -2.08
N THR A 69 -44.41 13.38 -2.89
CA THR A 69 -43.34 14.34 -2.60
C THR A 69 -43.95 15.68 -2.19
N THR A 70 -43.22 16.50 -1.44
CA THR A 70 -43.69 17.85 -1.05
C THR A 70 -43.71 18.85 -2.23
N GLY A 71 -43.52 18.36 -3.46
CA GLY A 71 -43.42 19.11 -4.71
C GLY A 71 -41.97 19.40 -5.15
N GLY A 72 -41.75 19.47 -6.47
CA GLY A 72 -40.51 19.94 -7.08
C GLY A 72 -39.31 19.01 -6.87
N LEU A 73 -38.25 19.53 -6.25
CA LEU A 73 -36.94 18.86 -6.17
C LEU A 73 -36.77 17.91 -4.98
N ASP A 74 -37.78 17.81 -4.11
CA ASP A 74 -37.72 16.97 -2.91
C ASP A 74 -37.55 15.48 -3.26
N GLY A 75 -38.25 15.02 -4.31
CA GLY A 75 -38.11 13.66 -4.81
C GLY A 75 -36.68 13.34 -5.24
N LEU A 76 -36.07 14.22 -6.03
CA LEU A 76 -34.67 14.09 -6.46
C LEU A 76 -33.71 14.03 -5.27
N ARG A 77 -33.90 14.89 -4.26
CA ARG A 77 -33.04 14.88 -3.05
C ARG A 77 -33.15 13.56 -2.30
N ARG A 78 -34.36 13.04 -2.12
CA ARG A 78 -34.59 11.76 -1.44
C ARG A 78 -33.96 10.60 -2.20
N LEU A 79 -34.06 10.61 -3.53
CA LEU A 79 -33.45 9.62 -4.41
C LEU A 79 -31.92 9.64 -4.32
N LEU A 80 -31.29 10.82 -4.49
CA LEU A 80 -29.83 10.96 -4.39
C LEU A 80 -29.29 10.73 -2.97
N THR A 81 -30.13 10.87 -1.94
CA THR A 81 -29.75 10.48 -0.57
C THR A 81 -29.76 8.97 -0.40
N ALA A 82 -30.74 8.28 -1.00
CA ALA A 82 -30.86 6.82 -0.95
C ALA A 82 -29.82 6.12 -1.82
N ASP A 83 -29.50 6.71 -2.98
CA ASP A 83 -28.41 6.30 -3.86
C ASP A 83 -27.67 7.52 -4.41
N PRO A 84 -26.58 7.93 -3.75
CA PRO A 84 -25.72 8.99 -4.25
C PRO A 84 -25.11 8.67 -5.61
N GLY A 85 -25.07 7.37 -5.98
CA GLY A 85 -24.55 6.74 -7.18
C GLY A 85 -25.40 6.86 -8.44
N ALA A 86 -26.68 7.20 -8.31
CA ALA A 86 -27.64 7.12 -9.41
C ALA A 86 -27.36 8.12 -10.53
N ALA A 87 -27.44 7.68 -11.78
CA ALA A 87 -27.55 8.59 -12.92
C ALA A 87 -29.02 9.01 -13.07
N VAL A 88 -29.34 10.27 -12.80
CA VAL A 88 -30.73 10.76 -12.84
C VAL A 88 -30.86 11.83 -13.94
N CYS A 89 -31.77 11.60 -14.89
CA CYS A 89 -32.29 12.65 -15.77
C CYS A 89 -33.65 13.07 -15.25
N VAL A 90 -33.87 14.37 -15.16
CA VAL A 90 -35.13 14.91 -14.64
C VAL A 90 -36.04 15.33 -15.77
N LEU A 91 -37.30 14.93 -15.72
CA LEU A 91 -38.35 15.38 -16.64
C LEU A 91 -39.07 16.57 -16.02
N THR A 92 -39.19 17.66 -16.77
CA THR A 92 -39.78 18.94 -16.33
C THR A 92 -40.92 19.35 -17.24
N GLY A 93 -41.91 20.07 -16.70
CA GLY A 93 -43.00 20.64 -17.49
C GLY A 93 -42.55 21.82 -18.38
N LEU A 94 -43.39 22.19 -19.35
CA LEU A 94 -43.10 23.23 -20.35
C LEU A 94 -42.83 24.64 -19.77
N ASP A 95 -43.36 24.92 -18.57
CA ASP A 95 -43.31 26.24 -17.92
C ASP A 95 -42.18 26.37 -16.88
N ASP A 96 -41.32 25.35 -16.69
CA ASP A 96 -40.42 25.29 -15.52
C ASP A 96 -38.95 24.93 -15.82
N GLU A 97 -38.35 25.64 -16.78
CA GLU A 97 -36.92 25.52 -17.10
C GLU A 97 -36.01 25.86 -15.90
N HIS A 98 -36.47 26.75 -15.01
CA HIS A 98 -35.75 27.12 -13.79
C HIS A 98 -35.63 25.94 -12.82
N LEU A 99 -36.67 25.11 -12.70
CA LEU A 99 -36.64 23.90 -11.89
C LEU A 99 -35.69 22.84 -12.46
N GLY A 100 -35.58 22.72 -13.78
CA GLY A 100 -34.61 21.84 -14.44
C GLY A 100 -33.15 22.21 -14.13
N ILE A 101 -32.81 23.51 -14.22
CA ILE A 101 -31.48 24.00 -13.84
C ILE A 101 -31.21 23.76 -12.35
N ALA A 102 -32.20 23.99 -11.48
CA ALA A 102 -32.08 23.73 -10.06
C ALA A 102 -31.91 22.23 -9.74
N ALA A 103 -32.51 21.34 -10.53
CA ALA A 103 -32.33 19.90 -10.42
C ALA A 103 -30.87 19.48 -10.68
N VAL A 104 -30.25 20.02 -11.73
CA VAL A 104 -28.82 19.80 -12.00
C VAL A 104 -27.96 20.31 -10.85
N GLY A 105 -28.31 21.47 -10.27
CA GLY A 105 -27.62 22.00 -9.10
C GLY A 105 -27.69 21.13 -7.84
N ILE A 106 -28.66 20.20 -7.75
CA ILE A 106 -28.81 19.24 -6.65
C ILE A 106 -28.08 17.91 -6.94
N GLY A 107 -27.73 17.64 -8.21
CA GLY A 107 -27.00 16.45 -8.62
C GLY A 107 -27.71 15.59 -9.68
N ALA A 108 -28.78 16.08 -10.32
CA ALA A 108 -29.27 15.46 -11.55
C ALA A 108 -28.22 15.61 -12.66
N GLN A 109 -28.07 14.59 -13.50
CA GLN A 109 -27.10 14.59 -14.58
C GLN A 109 -27.60 15.32 -15.82
N ASP A 110 -28.91 15.41 -16.01
CA ASP A 110 -29.51 16.24 -17.05
C ASP A 110 -30.95 16.58 -16.69
N TYR A 111 -31.54 17.51 -17.44
CA TYR A 111 -32.98 17.73 -17.43
C TYR A 111 -33.54 17.79 -18.85
N LEU A 112 -34.76 17.29 -19.01
CA LEU A 112 -35.50 17.31 -20.26
C LEU A 112 -36.86 17.98 -20.04
N VAL A 113 -37.32 18.74 -21.03
CA VAL A 113 -38.63 19.38 -20.99
C VAL A 113 -39.63 18.50 -21.74
N LYS A 114 -40.71 18.08 -21.06
CA LYS A 114 -41.80 17.29 -21.63
C LYS A 114 -42.36 17.97 -22.88
N GLY A 115 -42.61 17.20 -23.94
CA GLY A 115 -43.12 17.71 -25.23
C GLY A 115 -42.11 18.47 -26.11
N LYS A 116 -40.86 18.67 -25.66
CA LYS A 116 -39.77 19.26 -26.47
C LYS A 116 -38.63 18.29 -26.79
N ALA A 117 -38.64 17.09 -26.21
CA ALA A 117 -37.67 16.03 -26.49
C ALA A 117 -38.31 14.94 -27.35
N ASP A 118 -37.64 14.57 -28.44
CA ASP A 118 -37.95 13.38 -29.23
C ASP A 118 -37.13 12.17 -28.73
N GLY A 119 -37.42 10.98 -29.25
CA GLY A 119 -36.72 9.74 -28.87
C GLY A 119 -35.19 9.84 -28.96
N PRO A 120 -34.62 10.34 -30.08
CA PRO A 120 -33.17 10.53 -30.20
C PRO A 120 -32.57 11.45 -29.14
N VAL A 121 -33.24 12.55 -28.78
CA VAL A 121 -32.79 13.45 -27.70
C VAL A 121 -32.82 12.73 -26.36
N LEU A 122 -33.89 11.97 -26.07
CA LEU A 122 -34.04 11.24 -24.81
C LEU A 122 -32.95 10.17 -24.62
N ILE A 123 -32.66 9.36 -25.65
CA ILE A 123 -31.59 8.35 -25.58
C ILE A 123 -30.21 8.99 -25.42
N ARG A 124 -29.98 10.12 -26.10
CA ARG A 124 -28.73 10.86 -25.95
C ARG A 124 -28.56 11.36 -24.51
N ALA A 125 -29.61 11.90 -23.91
CA ALA A 125 -29.60 12.37 -22.52
C ALA A 125 -29.34 11.21 -21.55
N ILE A 126 -30.04 10.07 -21.70
CA ILE A 126 -29.81 8.86 -20.89
C ILE A 126 -28.35 8.41 -20.99
N ARG A 127 -27.83 8.28 -22.22
CA ARG A 127 -26.45 7.85 -22.45
C ARG A 127 -25.46 8.80 -21.79
N TYR A 128 -25.67 10.11 -21.92
CA TYR A 128 -24.78 11.11 -21.33
C TYR A 128 -24.87 11.16 -19.81
N ALA A 129 -26.05 10.97 -19.23
CA ALA A 129 -26.20 10.89 -17.79
C ALA A 129 -25.44 9.71 -17.19
N ILE A 130 -25.56 8.53 -17.82
CA ILE A 130 -24.82 7.32 -17.42
C ILE A 130 -23.32 7.55 -17.51
N GLU A 131 -22.82 8.02 -18.66
CA GLU A 131 -21.39 8.22 -18.87
C GLU A 131 -20.81 9.32 -17.96
N ARG A 132 -21.56 10.40 -17.71
CA ARG A 132 -21.14 11.45 -16.76
C ARG A 132 -21.04 10.89 -15.35
N ARG A 133 -22.03 10.09 -14.92
CA ARG A 133 -22.03 9.46 -13.60
C ARG A 133 -20.87 8.47 -13.43
N ARG A 134 -20.58 7.67 -14.46
CA ARG A 134 -19.41 6.77 -14.48
C ARG A 134 -18.09 7.54 -14.39
N ALA A 135 -17.96 8.66 -15.12
CA ALA A 135 -16.78 9.51 -15.07
C ALA A 135 -16.58 10.14 -13.68
N GLU A 136 -17.64 10.66 -13.07
CA GLU A 136 -17.61 11.20 -11.70
C GLU A 136 -17.21 10.14 -10.67
N ALA A 137 -17.82 8.94 -10.73
CA ALA A 137 -17.45 7.83 -9.85
C ALA A 137 -15.99 7.41 -10.03
N GLY A 138 -15.49 7.37 -11.27
CA GLY A 138 -14.10 7.11 -11.56
C GLY A 138 -13.15 8.15 -10.96
N LEU A 139 -13.50 9.43 -11.02
CA LEU A 139 -12.72 10.52 -10.42
C LEU A 139 -12.68 10.45 -8.89
N VAL A 140 -13.81 10.16 -8.24
CA VAL A 140 -13.88 9.98 -6.79
C VAL A 140 -12.97 8.83 -6.36
N ARG A 141 -13.09 7.68 -7.02
CA ARG A 141 -12.26 6.50 -6.73
C ARG A 141 -10.77 6.78 -6.92
N LEU A 142 -10.39 7.42 -8.02
CA LEU A 142 -8.98 7.79 -8.25
C LEU A 142 -8.46 8.72 -7.15
N ARG A 143 -9.28 9.66 -6.70
CA ARG A 143 -8.91 10.58 -5.61
C ARG A 143 -8.74 9.85 -4.28
N GLU A 144 -9.62 8.92 -3.96
CA GLU A 144 -9.50 8.08 -2.76
C GLU A 144 -8.23 7.23 -2.80
N GLU A 145 -7.94 6.60 -3.93
CA GLU A 145 -6.72 5.82 -4.14
C GLU A 145 -5.45 6.70 -4.01
N GLN A 146 -5.48 7.92 -4.55
CA GLN A 146 -4.37 8.89 -4.40
C GLN A 146 -4.17 9.35 -2.96
N LEU A 147 -5.26 9.64 -2.23
CA LEU A 147 -5.18 10.05 -0.83
C LEU A 147 -4.61 8.93 0.05
N ALA A 148 -5.10 7.70 -0.14
CA ALA A 148 -4.57 6.53 0.54
C ALA A 148 -3.08 6.35 0.24
N ALA A 149 -2.66 6.41 -1.03
CA ALA A 149 -1.25 6.28 -1.41
C ALA A 149 -0.36 7.39 -0.82
N ALA A 150 -0.86 8.64 -0.75
CA ALA A 150 -0.11 9.75 -0.17
C ALA A 150 0.05 9.61 1.35
N GLU A 151 -0.97 9.12 2.05
CA GLU A 151 -0.90 8.80 3.47
C GLU A 151 0.12 7.67 3.73
N SER A 152 0.10 6.64 2.88
CA SER A 152 1.04 5.53 2.92
C SER A 152 2.50 5.99 2.86
N VAL A 153 2.86 6.74 1.82
CA VAL A 153 4.23 7.23 1.62
C VAL A 153 4.70 8.11 2.80
N ARG A 154 3.78 8.85 3.42
CA ARG A 154 4.10 9.70 4.57
C ARG A 154 4.37 8.88 5.83
N LEU A 155 3.59 7.83 6.06
CA LEU A 155 3.81 6.89 7.17
C LEU A 155 5.13 6.14 6.99
N GLU A 156 5.40 5.60 5.80
CA GLU A 156 6.69 4.97 5.46
C GLU A 156 7.86 5.89 5.80
N ARG A 157 7.88 7.11 5.23
CA ARG A 157 8.97 8.07 5.46
C ARG A 157 9.11 8.50 6.92
N GLY A 158 8.00 8.56 7.67
CA GLY A 158 8.01 8.93 9.08
C GLY A 158 8.56 7.85 10.01
N LEU A 159 8.51 6.58 9.58
CA LEU A 159 8.93 5.42 10.38
C LEU A 159 10.36 4.96 10.06
N MET A 160 10.87 5.29 8.87
CA MET A 160 12.25 5.00 8.50
C MET A 160 13.24 5.77 9.39
N PRO A 161 14.21 5.09 10.03
CA PRO A 161 15.23 5.75 10.82
C PRO A 161 16.16 6.58 9.93
N THR A 162 16.69 7.66 10.49
CA THR A 162 17.93 8.25 9.99
C THR A 162 19.10 7.71 10.84
N PRO A 163 20.06 6.98 10.25
CA PRO A 163 21.27 6.57 10.95
C PRO A 163 22.00 7.76 11.59
N LEU A 164 22.42 7.62 12.85
CA LEU A 164 23.15 8.65 13.59
C LEU A 164 24.64 8.32 13.63
N LEU A 165 25.33 8.52 12.51
CA LEU A 165 26.71 8.09 12.32
C LEU A 165 27.72 9.24 12.18
N SER A 166 27.28 10.49 12.35
CA SER A 166 28.14 11.67 12.22
C SER A 166 29.38 11.57 13.12
N GLY A 167 30.57 11.68 12.51
CA GLY A 167 31.85 11.62 13.22
C GLY A 167 32.42 10.20 13.41
N SER A 168 31.75 9.15 12.90
CA SER A 168 32.23 7.77 13.05
C SER A 168 33.23 7.31 11.98
N GLY A 169 33.28 7.98 10.83
CA GLY A 169 33.98 7.50 9.64
C GLY A 169 33.27 6.33 8.92
N VAL A 170 32.09 5.94 9.40
CA VAL A 170 31.23 4.92 8.79
C VAL A 170 30.06 5.60 8.10
N ALA A 171 29.82 5.23 6.85
CA ALA A 171 28.66 5.67 6.09
C ALA A 171 27.62 4.56 5.99
N ALA A 172 26.34 4.94 5.94
CA ALA A 172 25.22 4.04 5.83
C ALA A 172 24.42 4.32 4.55
N ARG A 173 24.08 3.25 3.84
CA ARG A 173 23.10 3.23 2.75
C ARG A 173 21.95 2.33 3.17
N THR A 174 20.74 2.82 2.99
CA THR A 174 19.54 2.16 3.47
C THR A 174 18.57 1.93 2.33
N PHE A 175 17.92 0.78 2.31
CA PHE A 175 16.86 0.49 1.38
C PHE A 175 15.74 -0.23 2.10
N TYR A 176 14.51 0.13 1.76
CA TYR A 176 13.31 -0.51 2.28
C TYR A 176 12.30 -0.66 1.16
N ARG A 177 11.68 -1.82 1.06
CA ARG A 177 10.58 -2.10 0.15
C ARG A 177 9.55 -2.96 0.86
N SER A 178 8.28 -2.54 0.81
CA SER A 178 7.22 -3.41 1.28
C SER A 178 6.87 -4.46 0.23
N GLY A 179 6.65 -5.70 0.65
CA GLY A 179 6.31 -6.83 -0.21
C GLY A 179 4.90 -6.79 -0.80
N ARG A 180 4.03 -5.85 -0.39
CA ARG A 180 2.61 -5.86 -0.83
C ARG A 180 2.08 -4.50 -1.24
N THR A 181 1.28 -4.50 -2.31
CA THR A 181 0.65 -3.30 -2.92
C THR A 181 -0.37 -2.57 -2.02
N ARG A 182 -0.66 -3.10 -0.82
CA ARG A 182 -1.71 -2.57 0.10
C ARG A 182 -1.31 -2.48 1.57
N SER A 183 -0.13 -2.95 1.97
CA SER A 183 0.42 -2.63 3.29
C SER A 183 1.52 -1.61 3.10
N VAL A 184 1.52 -0.60 3.96
CA VAL A 184 2.43 0.53 3.92
C VAL A 184 3.68 0.25 4.73
N ILE A 185 3.54 -0.58 5.76
CA ILE A 185 4.57 -0.81 6.77
C ILE A 185 4.62 -2.30 7.04
N GLY A 186 5.85 -2.80 7.20
CA GLY A 186 6.19 -4.17 7.51
C GLY A 186 6.71 -4.34 8.92
N GLY A 187 6.87 -5.59 9.34
CA GLY A 187 7.57 -5.96 10.57
C GLY A 187 9.07 -5.65 10.53
N ASP A 188 9.63 -5.52 9.33
CA ASP A 188 11.02 -5.22 9.05
C ASP A 188 11.49 -3.86 9.60
N PHE A 189 12.65 -3.86 10.25
CA PHE A 189 13.31 -2.64 10.69
C PHE A 189 14.83 -2.77 10.63
N PHE A 190 15.49 -1.63 10.53
CA PHE A 190 16.93 -1.51 10.74
C PHE A 190 17.24 -0.25 11.53
N ASP A 191 18.46 -0.07 12.01
CA ASP A 191 18.95 1.22 12.52
C ASP A 191 20.49 1.19 12.66
N ALA A 192 21.13 2.36 12.74
CA ALA A 192 22.56 2.47 13.06
C ALA A 192 22.87 3.76 13.83
N VAL A 193 23.69 3.65 14.88
CA VAL A 193 23.93 4.71 15.86
C VAL A 193 25.39 4.66 16.33
N LEU A 194 26.07 5.80 16.29
CA LEU A 194 27.33 6.04 16.99
C LEU A 194 27.03 6.32 18.47
N ASP A 195 27.55 5.48 19.36
CA ASP A 195 27.39 5.66 20.79
C ASP A 195 28.39 6.69 21.37
N PRO A 196 28.20 7.15 22.62
CA PRO A 196 29.11 8.10 23.26
C PRO A 196 30.55 7.58 23.48
N SER A 197 30.78 6.27 23.39
CA SER A 197 32.12 5.67 23.50
C SER A 197 32.87 5.61 22.18
N GLY A 198 32.20 5.94 21.07
CA GLY A 198 32.75 5.91 19.72
C GLY A 198 32.48 4.59 18.98
N THR A 199 31.71 3.67 19.56
CA THR A 199 31.32 2.42 18.89
C THR A 199 30.11 2.67 17.98
N VAL A 200 30.18 2.19 16.74
CA VAL A 200 29.04 2.19 15.83
C VAL A 200 28.24 0.92 16.05
N HIS A 201 27.00 1.06 16.50
CA HIS A 201 26.05 -0.03 16.62
C HIS A 201 25.11 -0.04 15.43
N ALA A 202 24.69 -1.22 15.00
CA ALA A 202 23.66 -1.41 13.99
C ALA A 202 22.76 -2.58 14.35
N ILE A 203 21.52 -2.53 13.87
CA ILE A 203 20.51 -3.55 14.03
C ILE A 203 19.75 -3.72 12.72
N VAL A 204 19.40 -4.96 12.38
CA VAL A 204 18.35 -5.32 11.42
C VAL A 204 17.51 -6.39 12.07
N GLY A 205 16.20 -6.33 11.88
CA GLY A 205 15.31 -7.36 12.40
C GLY A 205 13.98 -7.40 11.66
N ASP A 206 13.28 -8.50 11.86
CA ASP A 206 11.97 -8.79 11.30
C ASP A 206 11.05 -9.35 12.39
N VAL A 207 9.84 -8.81 12.49
CA VAL A 207 8.79 -9.25 13.40
C VAL A 207 7.89 -10.23 12.65
N CYS A 208 7.80 -11.46 13.15
CA CYS A 208 7.00 -12.47 12.48
C CYS A 208 5.53 -12.05 12.35
N GLY A 209 4.92 -12.35 11.21
CA GLY A 209 3.56 -11.93 10.91
C GLY A 209 3.55 -10.78 9.93
N HIS A 210 2.38 -10.16 9.74
CA HIS A 210 2.27 -9.06 8.80
C HIS A 210 1.11 -8.14 9.16
N GLY A 211 1.33 -6.83 9.02
CA GLY A 211 0.29 -5.85 9.23
C GLY A 211 0.72 -4.69 10.11
N PRO A 212 -0.25 -3.83 10.47
CA PRO A 212 0.03 -2.61 11.22
C PRO A 212 0.53 -2.88 12.65
N ASP A 213 0.12 -3.99 13.27
CA ASP A 213 0.50 -4.32 14.64
C ASP A 213 1.97 -4.79 14.72
N GLU A 214 2.39 -5.67 13.80
CA GLU A 214 3.78 -6.11 13.66
C GLU A 214 4.71 -4.94 13.29
N ALA A 215 4.25 -4.07 12.38
CA ALA A 215 4.93 -2.84 12.03
C ALA A 215 5.13 -1.88 13.22
N ALA A 216 4.09 -1.70 14.03
CA ALA A 216 4.18 -0.88 15.24
C ALA A 216 5.18 -1.48 16.25
N LEU A 217 5.16 -2.81 16.41
CA LEU A 217 6.09 -3.53 17.27
C LEU A 217 7.54 -3.41 16.77
N GLY A 218 7.80 -3.56 15.47
CA GLY A 218 9.12 -3.36 14.86
C GLY A 218 9.66 -1.95 15.08
N ALA A 219 8.82 -0.93 14.86
CA ALA A 219 9.17 0.47 15.14
C ALA A 219 9.49 0.70 16.62
N LEU A 220 8.71 0.11 17.53
CA LEU A 220 8.93 0.19 18.97
C LEU A 220 10.25 -0.46 19.40
N LEU A 221 10.55 -1.66 18.89
CA LEU A 221 11.82 -2.35 19.17
C LEU A 221 13.01 -1.55 18.65
N ARG A 222 12.93 -1.03 17.42
CA ARG A 222 13.96 -0.17 16.83
C ARG A 222 14.25 1.07 17.68
N VAL A 223 13.21 1.80 18.08
CA VAL A 223 13.34 3.01 18.91
C VAL A 223 13.88 2.67 20.29
N SER A 224 13.42 1.57 20.89
CA SER A 224 13.91 1.08 22.19
C SER A 224 15.39 0.71 22.12
N TRP A 225 15.81 -0.01 21.07
CA TRP A 225 17.22 -0.34 20.82
C TRP A 225 18.08 0.92 20.73
N ARG A 226 17.65 1.90 19.91
CA ARG A 226 18.34 3.18 19.75
C ARG A 226 18.49 3.91 21.08
N ALA A 227 17.44 3.94 21.89
CA ALA A 227 17.49 4.58 23.21
C ALA A 227 18.48 3.86 24.15
N LEU A 228 18.52 2.52 24.14
CA LEU A 228 19.47 1.73 24.92
C LEU A 228 20.93 2.01 24.51
N VAL A 229 21.20 2.07 23.20
CA VAL A 229 22.54 2.39 22.67
C VAL A 229 22.98 3.79 23.09
N LEU A 230 22.11 4.80 22.91
CA LEU A 230 22.41 6.18 23.30
C LEU A 230 22.59 6.34 24.82
N ALA A 231 21.92 5.50 25.62
CA ALA A 231 22.09 5.45 27.06
C ALA A 231 23.40 4.75 27.51
N GLY A 232 24.21 4.23 26.58
CA GLY A 232 25.46 3.55 26.88
C GLY A 232 25.28 2.16 27.49
N VAL A 233 24.13 1.50 27.23
CA VAL A 233 23.92 0.12 27.64
C VAL A 233 24.95 -0.77 26.94
N ALA A 234 25.65 -1.60 27.71
CA ALA A 234 26.65 -2.50 27.17
C ALA A 234 26.08 -3.41 26.08
N GLU A 235 26.82 -3.60 24.99
CA GLU A 235 26.45 -4.40 23.82
C GLU A 235 25.79 -5.75 24.18
N ARG A 236 26.41 -6.51 25.09
CA ARG A 236 25.89 -7.81 25.57
C ARG A 236 24.54 -7.78 26.30
N GLN A 237 24.03 -6.60 26.62
CA GLN A 237 22.75 -6.38 27.31
C GLN A 237 21.66 -5.83 26.39
N LEU A 238 21.99 -5.48 25.13
CA LEU A 238 21.02 -4.93 24.19
C LEU A 238 19.93 -5.96 23.85
N LEU A 239 20.29 -7.17 23.41
CA LEU A 239 19.31 -8.21 23.08
C LEU A 239 18.47 -8.68 24.29
N PRO A 240 19.04 -8.94 25.49
CA PRO A 240 18.23 -9.25 26.67
C PRO A 240 17.20 -8.16 27.02
N LYS A 241 17.58 -6.88 26.93
CA LYS A 241 16.65 -5.77 27.21
C LYS A 241 15.61 -5.59 26.12
N LEU A 242 15.97 -5.83 24.85
CA LEU A 242 14.99 -5.85 23.77
C LEU A 242 14.00 -7.00 23.92
N GLN A 243 14.44 -8.17 24.40
CA GLN A 243 13.53 -9.25 24.73
C GLN A 243 12.52 -8.84 25.81
N GLU A 244 12.95 -8.15 26.86
CA GLU A 244 12.04 -7.62 27.88
C GLU A 244 10.96 -6.72 27.26
N VAL A 245 11.37 -5.78 26.37
CA VAL A 245 10.46 -4.88 25.66
C VAL A 245 9.50 -5.65 24.74
N LEU A 246 10.01 -6.59 23.93
CA LEU A 246 9.18 -7.41 23.05
C LEU A 246 8.10 -8.15 23.85
N VAL A 247 8.49 -8.81 24.94
CA VAL A 247 7.58 -9.62 25.76
C VAL A 247 6.54 -8.76 26.44
N SER A 248 6.87 -7.53 26.86
CA SER A 248 5.92 -6.63 27.51
C SER A 248 4.92 -5.99 26.53
N GLU A 249 5.35 -5.73 25.29
CA GLU A 249 4.58 -4.91 24.34
C GLU A 249 3.82 -5.74 23.29
N ARG A 250 4.23 -6.98 23.02
CA ARG A 250 3.53 -7.83 22.04
C ARG A 250 2.09 -8.12 22.50
N HIS A 251 1.15 -8.02 21.57
CA HIS A 251 -0.26 -8.32 21.83
C HIS A 251 -0.59 -9.81 21.80
N ASP A 252 0.27 -10.63 21.17
CA ASP A 252 0.13 -12.09 21.08
C ASP A 252 1.43 -12.76 21.56
N PRO A 253 1.37 -13.70 22.52
CA PRO A 253 2.56 -14.38 23.04
C PRO A 253 3.29 -15.25 22.02
N ARG A 254 2.70 -15.52 20.85
CA ARG A 254 3.33 -16.25 19.73
C ARG A 254 4.21 -15.36 18.86
N LEU A 255 4.10 -14.03 18.98
CA LEU A 255 4.96 -13.12 18.23
C LEU A 255 6.41 -13.24 18.71
N PHE A 256 7.30 -13.37 17.73
CA PHE A 256 8.75 -13.40 17.88
C PHE A 256 9.40 -12.46 16.87
N THR A 257 10.66 -12.13 17.11
CA THR A 257 11.42 -11.21 16.24
C THR A 257 12.78 -11.79 15.95
N THR A 258 13.14 -11.92 14.68
CA THR A 258 14.51 -12.24 14.28
C THR A 258 15.34 -10.96 14.30
N VAL A 259 16.56 -11.00 14.82
CA VAL A 259 17.43 -9.82 14.91
C VAL A 259 18.89 -10.16 14.63
N CYS A 260 19.56 -9.34 13.81
CA CYS A 260 21.00 -9.25 13.72
C CYS A 260 21.47 -7.93 14.34
N THR A 261 22.39 -8.00 15.31
CA THR A 261 23.04 -6.81 15.87
C THR A 261 24.53 -6.82 15.57
N LEU A 262 25.06 -5.64 15.30
CA LEU A 262 26.47 -5.40 15.03
C LEU A 262 26.99 -4.28 15.92
N ALA A 263 28.16 -4.45 16.52
CA ALA A 263 28.91 -3.39 17.18
C ALA A 263 30.32 -3.29 16.59
N ILE A 264 30.63 -2.17 15.96
CA ILE A 264 31.92 -1.88 15.33
C ILE A 264 32.68 -0.91 16.22
N THR A 265 33.83 -1.36 16.72
CA THR A 265 34.74 -0.47 17.43
C THR A 265 35.75 0.07 16.41
N PRO A 266 35.71 1.35 16.04
CA PRO A 266 36.66 1.90 15.09
C PRO A 266 38.08 1.81 15.65
N HIS A 267 39.04 1.47 14.81
CA HIS A 267 40.45 1.54 15.16
C HIS A 267 41.00 2.94 14.88
N GLY A 268 42.07 3.33 15.58
CA GLY A 268 42.85 4.52 15.20
C GLY A 268 43.44 4.38 13.79
N ALA A 269 43.83 5.50 13.18
CA ALA A 269 44.21 5.61 11.77
C ALA A 269 45.13 4.46 11.28
N GLY A 270 44.59 3.59 10.42
CA GLY A 270 45.34 2.62 9.60
C GLY A 270 45.33 1.15 10.03
N GLY A 271 44.62 0.76 11.09
CA GLY A 271 44.49 -0.65 11.50
C GLY A 271 43.10 -1.24 11.23
N ALA A 272 43.01 -2.57 11.21
CA ALA A 272 41.74 -3.29 11.05
C ALA A 272 40.80 -3.03 12.24
N GLY A 273 39.55 -2.67 11.94
CA GLY A 273 38.47 -2.58 12.91
C GLY A 273 38.03 -3.95 13.40
N ARG A 274 37.28 -3.98 14.51
CA ARG A 274 36.64 -5.20 15.02
C ARG A 274 35.14 -5.00 15.08
N GLY A 275 34.41 -5.96 14.51
CA GLY A 275 32.97 -6.06 14.63
C GLY A 275 32.59 -7.19 15.57
N LEU A 276 31.54 -7.00 16.37
CA LEU A 276 30.87 -8.06 17.11
C LEU A 276 29.48 -8.25 16.53
N VAL A 277 29.18 -9.48 16.08
CA VAL A 277 27.88 -9.86 15.52
C VAL A 277 27.15 -10.78 16.47
N ARG A 278 25.86 -10.55 16.71
CA ARG A 278 24.94 -11.50 17.36
C ARG A 278 23.72 -11.72 16.48
N LEU A 279 23.27 -12.97 16.43
CA LEU A 279 22.07 -13.37 15.67
C LEU A 279 21.06 -14.02 16.61
N ALA A 280 19.86 -13.45 16.66
CA ALA A 280 18.66 -14.03 17.22
C ALA A 280 17.78 -14.50 16.07
N GLY A 281 17.98 -15.73 15.58
CA GLY A 281 17.21 -16.32 14.47
C GLY A 281 17.35 -15.66 13.10
N HIS A 282 18.18 -14.62 12.96
CA HIS A 282 18.27 -13.79 11.76
C HIS A 282 19.39 -14.26 10.81
N PRO A 283 19.28 -13.99 9.49
CA PRO A 283 20.38 -14.21 8.55
C PRO A 283 21.66 -13.47 8.94
N PRO A 284 22.85 -14.06 8.68
CA PRO A 284 24.12 -13.39 8.96
C PRO A 284 24.39 -12.23 8.01
N PRO A 285 25.12 -11.19 8.45
CA PRO A 285 25.51 -10.12 7.55
C PRO A 285 26.57 -10.60 6.56
N VAL A 286 26.59 -10.02 5.36
CA VAL A 286 27.56 -10.31 4.31
C VAL A 286 28.67 -9.27 4.32
N LEU A 287 29.91 -9.71 4.51
CA LEU A 287 31.08 -8.89 4.24
C LEU A 287 31.34 -8.87 2.74
N LEU A 288 31.24 -7.68 2.15
CA LEU A 288 31.49 -7.47 0.74
C LEU A 288 32.99 -7.55 0.46
N GLY A 289 33.33 -8.11 -0.69
CA GLY A 289 34.71 -8.29 -1.14
C GLY A 289 34.75 -9.28 -2.30
N PRO A 290 35.92 -9.53 -2.89
CA PRO A 290 36.11 -10.59 -3.87
C PRO A 290 36.75 -11.84 -3.21
N PRO A 291 35.99 -12.90 -2.87
CA PRO A 291 34.53 -13.06 -2.98
C PRO A 291 33.77 -12.52 -1.75
N PRO A 292 32.46 -12.22 -1.88
CA PRO A 292 31.63 -11.86 -0.74
C PRO A 292 31.47 -13.08 0.16
N ARG A 293 31.39 -12.86 1.47
CA ARG A 293 31.31 -13.96 2.43
C ARG A 293 30.52 -13.58 3.68
N THR A 294 29.99 -14.58 4.36
CA THR A 294 29.45 -14.46 5.71
C THR A 294 30.42 -15.08 6.70
N GLU A 295 30.47 -14.56 7.93
CA GLU A 295 31.19 -15.17 9.05
C GLU A 295 30.20 -15.36 10.22
N PRO A 296 29.26 -16.31 10.12
CA PRO A 296 28.12 -16.38 11.03
C PRO A 296 28.55 -16.73 12.48
N PRO A 297 27.98 -16.08 13.52
CA PRO A 297 27.96 -16.64 14.88
C PRO A 297 27.10 -17.91 14.93
N THR A 298 27.14 -18.58 16.08
CA THR A 298 26.06 -19.51 16.44
C THR A 298 24.74 -18.74 16.49
N VAL A 299 23.79 -19.13 15.65
CA VAL A 299 22.46 -18.51 15.60
C VAL A 299 21.69 -18.90 16.87
N GLY A 300 21.38 -17.92 17.70
CA GLY A 300 20.51 -18.12 18.87
C GLY A 300 19.03 -18.10 18.49
N LEU A 301 18.14 -18.40 19.44
CA LEU A 301 16.69 -18.35 19.20
C LEU A 301 16.22 -16.93 18.88
N PRO A 302 15.17 -16.75 18.06
CA PRO A 302 14.52 -15.46 17.91
C PRO A 302 14.07 -14.87 19.26
N LEU A 303 14.02 -13.55 19.35
CA LEU A 303 13.48 -12.87 20.53
C LEU A 303 12.01 -13.30 20.73
N GLY A 304 11.61 -13.52 21.98
CA GLY A 304 10.23 -13.85 22.35
C GLY A 304 9.92 -15.35 22.40
N ILE A 305 10.83 -16.21 21.93
CA ILE A 305 10.69 -17.68 21.97
C ILE A 305 11.02 -18.25 23.35
N ASP A 306 12.18 -17.88 23.91
CA ASP A 306 12.61 -18.29 25.26
C ASP A 306 13.15 -17.07 26.01
N ALA A 307 12.55 -16.76 27.16
CA ALA A 307 12.94 -15.65 28.02
C ALA A 307 14.39 -15.74 28.52
N ASN A 308 14.97 -16.96 28.57
CA ASN A 308 16.34 -17.22 29.01
C ASN A 308 17.31 -17.45 27.85
N ALA A 309 16.91 -17.16 26.60
CA ALA A 309 17.79 -17.29 25.45
C ALA A 309 19.06 -16.43 25.63
N GLU A 310 20.21 -17.01 25.27
CA GLU A 310 21.49 -16.32 25.21
C GLU A 310 21.99 -16.33 23.77
N TRP A 311 22.58 -15.21 23.34
CA TRP A 311 23.10 -15.05 21.99
C TRP A 311 24.60 -14.85 22.08
N ALA A 312 25.43 -15.81 21.67
CA ALA A 312 26.88 -15.65 21.72
C ALA A 312 27.38 -14.72 20.60
N PRO A 313 28.39 -13.86 20.84
CA PRO A 313 28.92 -12.98 19.80
C PRO A 313 29.92 -13.72 18.90
N ARG A 314 30.00 -13.31 17.65
CA ARG A 314 31.12 -13.62 16.75
C ARG A 314 31.89 -12.36 16.48
N GLU A 315 33.20 -12.40 16.76
CA GLU A 315 34.12 -11.35 16.34
C GLU A 315 34.45 -11.52 14.86
N ILE A 316 34.34 -10.42 14.11
CA ILE A 316 34.73 -10.31 12.70
C ILE A 316 35.83 -9.26 12.55
N VAL A 317 36.79 -9.54 11.67
CA VAL A 317 37.87 -8.61 11.35
C VAL A 317 37.41 -7.73 10.19
N LEU A 318 37.54 -6.42 10.36
CA LEU A 318 37.13 -5.41 9.40
C LEU A 318 38.37 -4.70 8.85
N ASP A 319 38.89 -5.20 7.72
CA ASP A 319 40.03 -4.59 7.04
C ASP A 319 39.69 -3.17 6.57
N PRO A 320 40.68 -2.26 6.43
CA PRO A 320 40.44 -0.90 5.94
C PRO A 320 39.67 -0.89 4.61
N GLY A 321 38.65 -0.04 4.50
CA GLY A 321 37.76 0.01 3.33
C GLY A 321 36.71 -1.12 3.28
N TRP A 322 36.40 -1.75 4.42
CA TRP A 322 35.38 -2.78 4.53
C TRP A 322 33.99 -2.26 4.14
N SER A 323 33.12 -3.17 3.71
CA SER A 323 31.70 -2.92 3.50
C SER A 323 30.89 -4.13 3.94
N LEU A 324 29.82 -3.91 4.70
CA LEU A 324 29.01 -4.94 5.33
C LEU A 324 27.53 -4.72 5.02
N LEU A 325 26.90 -5.74 4.46
CA LEU A 325 25.47 -5.76 4.12
C LEU A 325 24.69 -6.52 5.19
N LEU A 326 23.77 -5.83 5.86
CA LEU A 326 22.75 -6.44 6.71
C LEU A 326 21.41 -6.39 5.95
N TYR A 327 20.61 -7.45 6.05
CA TYR A 327 19.40 -7.61 5.26
C TYR A 327 18.38 -8.50 6.00
N THR A 328 17.09 -8.30 5.74
CA THR A 328 16.01 -9.20 6.18
C THR A 328 15.80 -10.35 5.20
N ASP A 329 15.20 -11.43 5.68
CA ASP A 329 15.01 -12.68 4.94
C ASP A 329 14.12 -12.54 3.70
N GLY A 330 13.23 -11.55 3.63
CA GLY A 330 12.48 -11.24 2.42
C GLY A 330 13.36 -11.03 1.17
N LEU A 331 14.64 -10.67 1.32
CA LEU A 331 15.61 -10.59 0.23
C LEU A 331 16.03 -11.96 -0.34
N ILE A 332 15.96 -13.02 0.47
CA ILE A 332 16.49 -14.36 0.13
C ILE A 332 15.42 -15.45 0.09
N GLU A 333 14.21 -15.20 0.61
CA GLU A 333 13.09 -16.15 0.58
C GLU A 333 12.28 -16.13 -0.72
N GLY A 334 12.49 -15.11 -1.57
CA GLY A 334 11.96 -15.07 -2.93
C GLY A 334 12.51 -16.21 -3.80
N ARG A 335 11.84 -16.50 -4.93
CA ARG A 335 12.29 -17.59 -5.83
C ARG A 335 13.70 -17.31 -6.35
N GLY A 336 14.54 -18.35 -6.31
CA GLY A 336 15.88 -18.35 -6.88
C GLY A 336 15.89 -18.74 -8.36
N ARG A 337 17.09 -18.72 -8.97
CA ARG A 337 17.29 -19.05 -10.40
C ARG A 337 16.85 -20.48 -10.78
N GLY A 338 16.75 -21.38 -9.79
CA GLY A 338 16.25 -22.75 -9.96
C GLY A 338 14.72 -22.87 -10.08
N GLY A 339 13.97 -21.78 -9.94
CA GLY A 339 12.52 -21.71 -10.14
C GLY A 339 11.68 -22.16 -8.94
N ASP A 340 11.99 -23.33 -8.38
CA ASP A 340 11.21 -23.92 -7.27
C ASP A 340 11.84 -23.73 -5.89
N GLU A 341 13.13 -23.42 -5.82
CA GLU A 341 13.85 -23.16 -4.57
C GLU A 341 14.02 -21.66 -4.32
N PRO A 342 13.94 -21.21 -3.05
CA PRO A 342 14.29 -19.84 -2.71
C PRO A 342 15.74 -19.50 -3.07
N LEU A 343 16.03 -18.20 -3.20
CA LEU A 343 17.37 -17.71 -3.51
C LEU A 343 18.40 -18.14 -2.45
N TRP A 344 17.98 -18.08 -1.18
CA TRP A 344 18.80 -18.34 0.00
C TRP A 344 20.11 -17.52 0.04
N GLU A 345 20.89 -17.72 1.11
CA GLU A 345 22.16 -17.01 1.32
C GLU A 345 23.16 -17.27 0.18
N GLU A 346 23.26 -18.50 -0.31
CA GLU A 346 24.19 -18.88 -1.39
C GLU A 346 23.89 -18.14 -2.71
N GLY A 347 22.61 -18.00 -3.04
CA GLY A 347 22.18 -17.23 -4.21
C GLY A 347 22.48 -15.75 -4.05
N LEU A 348 22.27 -15.18 -2.86
CA LEU A 348 22.65 -13.80 -2.56
C LEU A 348 24.15 -13.56 -2.71
N LEU A 349 24.99 -14.43 -2.14
CA LEU A 349 26.46 -14.34 -2.28
C LEU A 349 26.90 -14.39 -3.75
N THR A 350 26.26 -15.26 -4.55
CA THR A 350 26.51 -15.34 -6.00
C THR A 350 26.15 -14.03 -6.70
N LEU A 351 24.96 -13.46 -6.41
CA LEU A 351 24.52 -12.20 -7.00
C LEU A 351 25.45 -11.03 -6.63
N LEU A 352 25.87 -10.96 -5.37
CA LEU A 352 26.83 -9.94 -4.91
C LEU A 352 28.19 -10.09 -5.61
N GLY A 353 28.66 -11.33 -5.81
CA GLY A 353 29.91 -11.60 -6.53
C GLY A 353 29.84 -11.18 -8.00
N GLU A 354 28.75 -11.48 -8.69
CA GLU A 354 28.50 -11.06 -10.08
C GLU A 354 28.36 -9.53 -10.23
N ASN A 355 27.93 -8.86 -9.17
CA ASN A 355 27.69 -7.42 -9.15
C ASN A 355 28.73 -6.62 -8.34
N ALA A 356 29.91 -7.18 -8.07
CA ALA A 356 30.95 -6.57 -7.25
C ALA A 356 31.45 -5.21 -7.76
N ALA A 357 31.27 -4.91 -9.05
CA ALA A 357 31.63 -3.62 -9.65
C ALA A 357 30.55 -2.53 -9.44
N THR A 358 29.40 -2.86 -8.84
CA THR A 358 28.32 -1.90 -8.60
C THR A 358 28.73 -0.94 -7.47
N PRO A 359 28.58 0.38 -7.65
CA PRO A 359 28.81 1.36 -6.58
C PRO A 359 27.95 1.07 -5.34
N LEU A 360 28.52 1.24 -4.14
CA LEU A 360 27.83 0.98 -2.88
C LEU A 360 26.54 1.81 -2.72
N ASP A 361 26.50 3.02 -3.27
CA ASP A 361 25.33 3.91 -3.21
C ASP A 361 24.10 3.36 -3.96
N THR A 362 24.31 2.56 -5.00
CA THR A 362 23.23 2.01 -5.82
C THR A 362 23.03 0.52 -5.61
N LEU A 363 23.96 -0.15 -4.93
CA LEU A 363 23.94 -1.60 -4.72
C LEU A 363 22.65 -2.10 -4.04
N PRO A 364 22.14 -1.51 -2.93
CA PRO A 364 20.93 -2.02 -2.29
C PRO A 364 19.71 -2.05 -3.22
N GLY A 365 19.46 -0.96 -3.96
CA GLY A 365 18.34 -0.88 -4.90
C GLY A 365 18.49 -1.84 -6.07
N LYS A 366 19.67 -1.89 -6.68
CA LYS A 366 19.98 -2.81 -7.78
C LYS A 366 19.83 -4.27 -7.36
N LEU A 367 20.22 -4.60 -6.14
CA LEU A 367 20.12 -5.96 -5.61
C LEU A 367 18.65 -6.40 -5.53
N VAL A 368 17.77 -5.56 -5.00
CA VAL A 368 16.33 -5.87 -4.93
C VAL A 368 15.72 -5.99 -6.32
N GLU A 369 16.08 -5.12 -7.26
CA GLU A 369 15.64 -5.23 -8.67
C GLU A 369 16.03 -6.58 -9.29
N LEU A 370 17.29 -7.01 -9.10
CA LEU A 370 17.76 -8.31 -9.61
C LEU A 370 17.02 -9.48 -8.96
N VAL A 371 16.75 -9.41 -7.65
CA VAL A 371 16.02 -10.46 -6.94
C VAL A 371 14.56 -10.52 -7.43
N GLU A 372 13.89 -9.39 -7.67
CA GLU A 372 12.54 -9.37 -8.23
C GLU A 372 12.48 -9.91 -9.67
N GLU A 373 13.48 -9.61 -10.49
CA GLU A 373 13.61 -10.18 -11.84
C GLU A 373 13.71 -11.71 -11.79
N ILE A 374 14.54 -12.25 -10.88
CA ILE A 374 14.68 -13.71 -10.68
C ILE A 374 13.39 -14.31 -10.13
N ASN A 375 12.71 -13.59 -9.22
CA ASN A 375 11.46 -14.01 -8.63
C ASN A 375 10.29 -14.04 -9.64
N GLY A 376 10.39 -13.26 -10.73
CA GLY A 376 9.35 -13.10 -11.75
C GLY A 376 8.31 -12.04 -11.39
N GLY A 377 8.64 -11.11 -10.50
CA GLY A 377 7.75 -10.06 -10.01
C GLY A 377 8.09 -9.61 -8.57
N PRO A 378 7.24 -8.77 -7.98
CA PRO A 378 7.43 -8.27 -6.61
C PRO A 378 7.61 -9.39 -5.59
N LEU A 379 8.46 -9.15 -4.59
CA LEU A 379 8.66 -10.03 -3.46
C LEU A 379 7.42 -10.09 -2.58
N ALA A 380 7.15 -11.25 -1.97
CA ALA A 380 5.95 -11.46 -1.16
C ALA A 380 6.06 -10.87 0.26
N ASP A 381 7.30 -10.72 0.72
CA ASP A 381 7.67 -10.23 2.04
C ASP A 381 8.39 -8.88 1.95
N ASP A 382 8.45 -8.20 3.07
CA ASP A 382 9.15 -6.93 3.19
C ASP A 382 10.68 -7.12 3.08
N VAL A 383 11.36 -6.08 2.61
CA VAL A 383 12.82 -6.10 2.46
C VAL A 383 13.41 -4.85 3.07
N ALA A 384 14.21 -5.04 4.11
CA ALA A 384 15.05 -4.04 4.72
C ALA A 384 16.53 -4.36 4.47
N ILE A 385 17.29 -3.37 4.00
CA ILE A 385 18.73 -3.46 3.79
C ILE A 385 19.42 -2.28 4.46
N LEU A 386 20.45 -2.60 5.24
CA LEU A 386 21.40 -1.64 5.81
C LEU A 386 22.81 -2.02 5.35
N LEU A 387 23.39 -1.18 4.49
CA LEU A 387 24.77 -1.30 4.01
C LEU A 387 25.65 -0.30 4.74
N LEU A 388 26.64 -0.79 5.47
CA LEU A 388 27.64 0.00 6.18
C LEU A 388 28.98 -0.11 5.48
N SER A 389 29.75 0.97 5.43
CA SER A 389 31.11 0.95 4.88
C SER A 389 32.03 1.93 5.58
N ASP A 390 33.30 1.57 5.62
CA ASP A 390 34.39 2.46 6.04
C ASP A 390 34.69 3.48 4.94
N GLU A 391 34.50 4.76 5.24
CA GLU A 391 34.91 5.86 4.37
C GLU A 391 36.14 6.61 4.91
N GLY A 392 36.66 6.17 6.06
CA GLY A 392 37.64 6.92 6.83
C GLY A 392 37.02 8.17 7.50
N PRO A 393 37.75 8.80 8.43
CA PRO A 393 37.30 10.05 9.04
C PRO A 393 37.26 11.17 7.99
N ALA A 394 36.13 11.88 7.92
CA ALA A 394 35.91 13.06 7.07
C ALA A 394 36.78 14.26 7.46
#